data_AF-A0A815IPS7-F1
#
_entry.id   AF-A0A815IPS7-F1
#
_cell.length_a   1.000
_cell.length_b   1.000
_cell.length_c   1.000
_cell.angle_alpha   90.00
_cell.angle_beta   90.00
_cell.angle_gamma   90.00
#
_symmetry.space_group_name_H-M   'P 1'
#
loop_
_entity.id
_entity.type
_entity.pdbx_description
1 polymer ?
#
loop_
_entity_poly.entity_id
_entity_poly.type
_entity_poly.pdbx_seq_one_letter_code
_entity_poly.pdbx_strand_id
1 'polypeptide(L)'
;FRNLLLSDEFDIMKPSCLSSPYQDMTKPLTHYYINTSHNTYLFKNQVMGESSAEAYNRVLLKGGRAVELDCYDGPDGQPIVYHGFTLVKAITFEAIITAMKPNLFVVSP
;
A
#
# COMPACT_ATOMS: atom_id res chain seq x y z
N PHE A 1 27.73 -27.88 -14.47
CA PHE A 1 26.30 -28.16 -14.70
C PHE A 1 25.42 -27.69 -13.54
N ARG A 2 25.62 -28.14 -12.29
CA ARG A 2 24.82 -27.68 -11.12
C ARG A 2 24.77 -26.15 -10.96
N ASN A 3 25.91 -25.47 -11.02
CA ASN A 3 25.95 -24.01 -10.87
C ASN A 3 25.28 -23.25 -12.02
N LEU A 4 25.13 -23.88 -13.19
CA LEU A 4 24.42 -23.31 -14.33
C LEU A 4 22.90 -23.41 -14.12
N LEU A 5 22.41 -24.54 -13.60
CA LEU A 5 20.99 -24.71 -13.27
C LEU A 5 20.50 -23.82 -12.11
N LEU A 6 21.43 -23.29 -11.31
CA LEU A 6 21.14 -22.41 -10.17
C LEU A 6 21.55 -20.96 -10.44
N SER A 7 21.99 -20.62 -11.66
CA SER A 7 22.32 -19.24 -12.00
C SER A 7 21.06 -18.46 -12.38
N ASP A 8 21.13 -17.14 -12.27
CA ASP A 8 20.06 -16.22 -12.66
C ASP A 8 19.67 -16.37 -14.14
N GLU A 9 20.58 -16.88 -14.98
CA GLU A 9 20.34 -17.14 -16.41
C GLU A 9 19.32 -18.27 -16.64
N PHE A 10 19.24 -19.23 -15.72
CA PHE A 10 18.29 -20.35 -15.75
C PHE A 10 17.17 -20.22 -14.71
N ASP A 11 16.95 -19.00 -14.19
CA ASP A 11 15.80 -18.73 -13.34
C ASP A 11 14.50 -18.93 -14.14
N ILE A 12 13.48 -19.49 -13.47
CA ILE A 12 12.15 -19.66 -14.04
C ILE A 12 11.49 -18.31 -14.33
N MET A 13 11.87 -17.27 -13.59
CA MET A 13 11.39 -15.90 -13.74
C MET A 13 12.19 -15.19 -14.81
N LYS A 14 11.51 -14.75 -15.87
CA LYS A 14 12.13 -13.93 -16.91
C LYS A 14 12.54 -12.57 -16.33
N PRO A 15 13.83 -12.18 -16.38
CA PRO A 15 14.29 -10.90 -15.83
C PRO A 15 13.57 -9.68 -16.44
N SER A 16 13.18 -9.76 -17.71
CA SER A 16 12.45 -8.70 -18.42
C SER A 16 11.06 -8.40 -17.82
N CYS A 17 10.46 -9.36 -17.12
CA CYS A 17 9.17 -9.16 -16.45
C CYS A 17 9.30 -8.47 -15.09
N LEU A 18 10.53 -8.26 -14.60
CA LEU A 18 10.80 -7.76 -13.24
C LEU A 18 11.22 -6.29 -13.19
N SER A 19 11.63 -5.69 -14.31
CA SER A 19 12.28 -4.35 -14.33
C SER A 19 11.42 -3.21 -14.89
N SER A 20 10.32 -3.50 -15.59
CA SER A 20 9.41 -2.51 -16.18
C SER A 20 8.03 -3.12 -16.40
N PRO A 21 6.92 -2.36 -16.38
CA PRO A 21 5.63 -2.87 -16.81
C PRO A 21 5.75 -3.42 -18.24
N TYR A 22 5.66 -4.75 -18.35
CA TYR A 22 5.66 -5.45 -19.63
C TYR A 22 4.31 -5.32 -20.37
N GLN A 23 3.30 -4.77 -19.69
CA GLN A 23 1.95 -4.57 -20.20
C GLN A 23 1.83 -3.21 -20.89
N ASP A 24 1.00 -3.11 -21.91
CA ASP A 24 0.62 -1.84 -22.54
C ASP A 24 -0.16 -1.00 -21.53
N MET A 25 0.44 0.08 -21.02
CA MET A 25 -0.16 0.99 -20.03
C MET A 25 -1.03 2.11 -20.66
N THR A 26 -1.34 2.04 -21.96
CA THR A 26 -2.16 3.05 -22.67
C THR A 26 -3.66 2.71 -22.73
N LYS A 27 -4.06 1.50 -22.32
CA LYS A 27 -5.48 1.11 -22.23
C LYS A 27 -6.21 1.84 -21.08
N PRO A 28 -7.55 1.89 -21.09
CA PRO A 28 -8.33 2.44 -19.99
C PRO A 28 -8.06 1.74 -18.65
N LEU A 29 -8.19 2.46 -17.52
CA LEU A 29 -7.90 1.95 -16.17
C LEU A 29 -8.66 0.67 -15.82
N THR A 30 -9.87 0.49 -16.34
CA THR A 30 -10.72 -0.68 -16.11
C THR A 30 -10.17 -1.98 -16.70
N HIS A 31 -9.08 -1.93 -17.47
CA HIS A 31 -8.45 -3.09 -18.10
C HIS A 31 -7.36 -3.73 -17.23
N TYR A 32 -7.00 -3.12 -16.09
CA TYR A 32 -5.90 -3.58 -15.26
C TYR A 32 -6.40 -4.03 -13.90
N TYR A 33 -5.73 -5.04 -13.34
CA TYR A 33 -5.81 -5.30 -11.91
C TYR A 33 -5.03 -4.21 -11.16
N ILE A 34 -5.62 -3.68 -10.10
CA ILE A 34 -5.02 -2.66 -9.25
C ILE A 34 -4.72 -3.30 -7.90
N ASN A 35 -3.49 -3.15 -7.42
CA ASN A 35 -3.10 -3.60 -6.09
C ASN A 35 -3.73 -2.67 -5.04
N THR A 36 -4.73 -3.14 -4.32
CA THR A 36 -5.52 -2.37 -3.35
C THR A 36 -5.32 -2.86 -1.93
N SER A 37 -5.35 -1.96 -0.95
CA SER A 37 -5.37 -2.29 0.47
C SER A 37 -6.69 -1.84 1.11
N HIS A 38 -7.28 -2.76 1.87
CA HIS A 38 -8.48 -2.52 2.68
C HIS A 38 -8.10 -2.23 4.13
N ASN A 39 -8.80 -1.29 4.78
CA ASN A 39 -8.52 -0.77 6.12
C ASN A 39 -7.02 -0.54 6.35
N THR A 40 -6.38 0.23 5.45
CA THR A 40 -4.92 0.35 5.37
C THR A 40 -4.29 0.85 6.67
N TYR A 41 -5.00 1.65 7.45
CA TYR A 41 -4.55 2.13 8.75
C TYR A 41 -4.37 1.02 9.79
N LEU A 42 -4.99 -0.16 9.64
CA LEU A 42 -4.93 -1.25 10.62
C LEU A 42 -3.65 -2.07 10.47
N PHE A 43 -2.91 -2.19 11.57
CA PHE A 43 -1.72 -3.05 11.61
C PHE A 43 -2.01 -4.50 12.00
N LYS A 44 -3.10 -4.74 12.73
CA LYS A 44 -3.43 -6.04 13.33
C LYS A 44 -4.89 -6.44 13.09
N ASN A 45 -5.70 -6.47 14.14
CA ASN A 45 -7.07 -6.98 14.12
C ASN A 45 -8.04 -5.84 13.79
N GLN A 46 -9.15 -6.21 13.16
CA GLN A 46 -10.29 -5.35 12.86
C GLN A 46 -10.94 -4.79 14.15
N VAL A 47 -11.00 -5.56 15.24
CA VAL A 47 -11.81 -5.17 16.42
C VAL A 47 -11.01 -4.46 17.51
N MET A 48 -9.72 -4.78 17.65
CA MET A 48 -8.87 -4.27 18.73
C MET A 48 -7.43 -4.14 18.24
N GLY A 49 -6.81 -2.99 18.51
CA GLY A 49 -5.43 -2.74 18.12
C GLY A 49 -5.14 -1.27 17.91
N GLU A 50 -4.12 -1.01 17.11
CA GLU A 50 -3.63 0.34 16.84
C GLU A 50 -3.69 0.62 15.34
N SER A 51 -4.13 1.83 15.01
CA SER A 51 -3.97 2.40 13.69
C SER A 51 -2.56 2.97 13.54
N SER A 52 -1.99 2.93 12.33
CA SER A 52 -0.65 3.48 12.08
C SER A 52 -0.56 4.17 10.73
N ALA A 53 -0.02 5.39 10.72
CA ALA A 53 0.31 6.10 9.48
C ALA A 53 1.39 5.36 8.67
N GLU A 54 2.28 4.60 9.33
CA GLU A 54 3.34 3.82 8.66
C GLU A 54 2.79 2.62 7.88
N ALA A 55 1.57 2.17 8.18
CA ALA A 55 0.94 1.09 7.42
C ALA A 55 0.73 1.48 5.94
N TYR A 56 0.46 2.76 5.66
CA TYR A 56 0.33 3.28 4.31
C TYR A 56 1.66 3.24 3.55
N ASN A 57 2.77 3.58 4.21
CA ASN A 57 4.11 3.48 3.62
C ASN A 57 4.45 2.07 3.20
N ARG A 58 4.10 1.07 4.01
CA ARG A 58 4.31 -0.34 3.66
C ARG A 58 3.52 -0.77 2.43
N VAL A 59 2.31 -0.25 2.25
CA VAL A 59 1.50 -0.54 1.05
C VAL A 59 2.13 0.11 -0.18
N LEU A 60 2.48 1.39 -0.10
CA LEU A 60 3.10 2.14 -1.21
C LEU A 60 4.45 1.51 -1.63
N LEU A 61 5.30 1.18 -0.67
CA LEU A 61 6.61 0.54 -0.91
C LEU A 61 6.50 -0.90 -1.44
N LYS A 62 5.31 -1.52 -1.34
CA LYS A 62 5.00 -2.81 -1.98
C LYS A 62 4.27 -2.66 -3.32
N GLY A 63 4.17 -1.44 -3.85
CA GLY A 63 3.51 -1.15 -5.12
C GLY A 63 1.99 -1.10 -5.05
N GLY A 64 1.39 -0.92 -3.86
CA GLY A 64 -0.03 -0.65 -3.72
C GLY A 64 -0.42 0.70 -4.34
N ARG A 65 -1.59 0.73 -4.97
CA ARG A 65 -2.10 1.88 -5.75
C ARG A 65 -3.44 2.41 -5.25
N ALA A 66 -4.13 1.67 -4.39
CA ALA A 66 -5.30 2.15 -3.67
C ALA A 66 -5.17 1.82 -2.19
N VAL A 67 -5.50 2.80 -1.35
CA VAL A 67 -5.49 2.71 0.11
C VAL A 67 -6.82 3.24 0.64
N GLU A 68 -7.19 2.80 1.84
CA GLU A 68 -8.46 3.15 2.48
C GLU A 68 -8.24 3.97 3.74
N LEU A 69 -9.04 5.04 3.90
CA LEU A 69 -9.03 5.95 5.04
C LEU A 69 -10.47 6.09 5.55
N ASP A 70 -10.76 5.54 6.72
CA ASP A 70 -12.06 5.66 7.37
C ASP A 70 -12.09 6.94 8.21
N CYS A 71 -12.51 8.03 7.59
CA CYS A 71 -12.50 9.35 8.20
C CYS A 71 -13.71 9.59 9.12
N TYR A 72 -13.44 10.13 10.30
CA TYR A 72 -14.44 10.57 11.28
C TYR A 72 -14.11 11.98 11.79
N ASP A 73 -15.12 12.64 12.34
CA ASP A 73 -14.95 13.93 13.02
C ASP A 73 -14.08 13.75 14.27
N GLY A 74 -12.99 14.51 14.34
CA GLY A 74 -12.08 14.54 15.48
C GLY A 74 -12.16 15.86 16.27
N PRO A 75 -11.33 15.99 17.31
CA PRO A 75 -11.26 17.21 18.11
C PRO A 75 -10.82 18.41 17.25
N ASP A 76 -11.24 19.61 17.68
CA ASP A 76 -10.88 20.88 17.03
C ASP A 76 -11.22 20.96 15.54
N GLY A 77 -12.22 20.18 15.10
CA GLY A 77 -12.66 20.10 13.70
C GLY A 77 -11.67 19.39 12.77
N GLN A 78 -10.64 18.73 13.31
CA GLN A 78 -9.66 17.99 12.51
C GLN A 78 -10.09 16.53 12.32
N PRO A 79 -10.02 15.98 11.09
CA PRO A 79 -10.43 14.60 10.85
C PRO A 79 -9.45 13.59 11.45
N ILE A 80 -10.02 12.53 12.02
CA ILE A 80 -9.30 11.36 12.53
C ILE A 80 -9.65 10.13 11.71
N VAL A 81 -8.79 9.12 11.74
CA VAL A 81 -8.97 7.84 11.05
C VAL A 81 -8.86 6.69 12.04
N TYR A 82 -9.90 5.84 12.06
CA TYR A 82 -9.97 4.62 12.86
C TYR A 82 -11.13 3.73 12.40
N HIS A 83 -11.20 2.51 12.94
CA HIS A 83 -12.33 1.63 12.66
C HIS A 83 -13.49 1.94 13.63
N GLY A 84 -14.57 2.50 13.10
CA GLY A 84 -15.73 2.95 13.88
C GLY A 84 -16.34 1.86 14.77
N PHE A 85 -16.83 2.26 15.95
CA PHE A 85 -17.47 1.36 16.94
C PHE A 85 -16.60 0.19 17.42
N THR A 86 -15.27 0.29 17.29
CA THR A 86 -14.31 -0.71 17.78
C THR A 86 -13.37 -0.14 18.84
N LEU A 87 -12.44 -0.97 19.33
CA LEU A 87 -11.41 -0.58 20.30
C LEU A 87 -10.09 -0.17 19.61
N VAL A 88 -10.13 0.11 18.31
CA VAL A 88 -8.97 0.56 17.56
C VAL A 88 -8.68 2.04 17.88
N LYS A 89 -7.42 2.34 18.23
CA LYS A 89 -7.01 3.73 18.48
C LYS A 89 -6.96 4.54 17.18
N ALA A 90 -7.44 5.79 17.26
CA ALA A 90 -7.41 6.71 16.14
C ALA A 90 -6.05 7.36 15.92
N ILE A 91 -5.79 7.72 14.66
CA ILE A 91 -4.67 8.55 14.20
C ILE A 91 -5.21 9.76 13.45
N THR A 92 -4.44 10.85 13.37
CA THR A 92 -4.89 12.03 12.63
C THR A 92 -4.76 11.81 11.13
N PHE A 93 -5.70 12.38 10.36
CA PHE A 93 -5.61 12.38 8.90
C PHE A 93 -4.31 13.04 8.41
N GLU A 94 -3.91 14.16 9.04
CA GLU A 94 -2.67 14.87 8.72
C GLU A 94 -1.43 13.99 8.86
N ALA A 95 -1.36 13.16 9.91
CA ALA A 95 -0.24 12.25 10.11
C ALA A 95 -0.14 11.21 8.97
N ILE A 96 -1.28 10.71 8.48
CA ILE A 96 -1.33 9.79 7.35
C ILE A 96 -0.77 10.44 6.08
N ILE A 97 -1.29 11.62 5.72
CA ILE A 97 -0.86 12.34 4.51
C ILE A 97 0.63 12.69 4.57
N THR A 98 1.09 13.16 5.73
CA THR A 98 2.50 13.50 5.96
C THR A 98 3.40 12.27 5.82
N ALA A 99 3.00 11.13 6.38
CA ALA A 99 3.76 9.90 6.31
C ALA A 99 3.85 9.36 4.87
N MET A 100 2.76 9.41 4.10
CA MET A 100 2.68 8.89 2.73
C MET A 100 3.47 9.70 1.72
N LYS A 101 3.50 11.03 1.88
CA LYS A 101 4.02 11.97 0.88
C LYS A 101 5.39 11.61 0.29
N PRO A 102 6.39 11.15 1.07
CA PRO A 102 7.69 10.77 0.52
C PRO A 102 7.66 9.51 -0.36
N ASN A 103 6.66 8.63 -0.20
CA ASN A 103 6.64 7.29 -0.78
C ASN A 103 5.61 7.10 -1.91
N LEU A 104 4.75 8.08 -2.18
CA LEU A 104 3.64 7.97 -3.16
C LEU A 104 4.07 7.42 -4.52
N PHE A 105 5.25 7.80 -5.00
CA PHE A 105 5.72 7.52 -6.36
C PHE A 105 7.10 6.85 -6.41
N VAL A 106 7.65 6.40 -5.26
CA VAL A 106 9.00 5.83 -5.19
C VAL A 106 9.11 4.50 -5.91
N VAL A 107 8.14 3.60 -5.72
CA VAL A 107 8.19 2.23 -6.26
C VAL A 107 7.50 2.11 -7.62
N SER A 108 6.46 2.89 -7.88
CA SER A 108 6.08 3.19 -9.26
C SER A 108 5.48 4.58 -9.36
N PRO A 109 5.81 5.31 -10.43
CA PRO A 109 5.34 6.67 -10.70
C PRO A 109 3.86 6.70 -11.10
#